data_AF-A0A8I6TEI8-F1
#
_entry.id   AF-A0A8I6TEI8-F1
#
_cell.length_a   1.000
_cell.length_b   1.000
_cell.length_c   1.000
_cell.angle_alpha   90.00
_cell.angle_beta   90.00
_cell.angle_gamma   90.00
#
_symmetry.space_group_name_H-M   'P 1'
#
loop_
_entity.id
_entity.type
_entity.pdbx_description
1 polymer ?
#
loop_
_entity_poly.entity_id
_entity_poly.type
_entity_poly.pdbx_seq_one_letter_code
_entity_poly.pdbx_strand_id
1 'polypeptide(L)'
;MKWRSEKEVLDELMMPKYNYLEDIPEEVIKLRLNNFKELKIGGCDSLDVMSMLKLHRVTIKNRAMILEEAGFYKDMITVSTLKTYLQLAKHSVKILKKLQFMSMDNNVIKSMVKYVDVDESECVSFTDNMTILEAKNFIMRKYLEKRLGMKEENLQPVQLFHLQRMKHKSLRILKENIDLCENNIGLPTKKVAANMFLLYQNTENTYKIINQVKQIGGVDVKEVLRSNPKILSESVENMQDIKATLKEFNIPEKVATGLKRVLTLNAKTVRQRILDLDEFEFLSACRNHPRVYDIIFYHRKVAKRLKLLDEIRLNSVTVNALASGTKNFNKYYDHGYDRTSGRDTIYFLSKEFNRDKGELRAKLKCHPFWEHIPLIHIWKIATHLKERFTTDEIYKNIYILLYPLKKIEKELEMMESRPELNSFKTDGKVRSDMVLPLVIYYIEKANNFNYNGVWDYDSEAQQLGFDVPLQYKVSL
;
A
#
# COMPACT_ATOMS: atom_id res chain seq x y z
N MET A 1 -35.54 -37.58 -7.25
CA MET A 1 -35.68 -36.10 -7.17
C MET A 1 -35.22 -35.51 -8.49
N LYS A 2 -36.11 -34.84 -9.22
CA LYS A 2 -35.79 -34.14 -10.47
C LYS A 2 -35.09 -32.82 -10.10
N TRP A 3 -33.84 -32.66 -10.50
CA TRP A 3 -33.09 -31.41 -10.34
C TRP A 3 -33.77 -30.31 -11.17
N ARG A 4 -34.03 -29.14 -10.57
CA ARG A 4 -34.42 -27.94 -11.34
C ARG A 4 -33.23 -27.51 -12.19
N SER A 5 -33.47 -27.06 -13.41
CA SER A 5 -32.39 -26.57 -14.27
C SER A 5 -31.85 -25.24 -13.74
N GLU A 6 -30.55 -25.01 -13.92
CA GLU A 6 -29.88 -23.77 -13.49
C GLU A 6 -30.52 -22.52 -14.09
N LYS A 7 -31.11 -22.65 -15.28
CA LYS A 7 -31.87 -21.62 -15.98
C LYS A 7 -33.20 -21.30 -15.29
N GLU A 8 -33.97 -22.29 -14.87
CA GLU A 8 -35.23 -22.08 -14.14
C GLU A 8 -35.03 -21.37 -12.81
N VAL A 9 -33.93 -21.68 -12.10
CA VAL A 9 -33.57 -20.96 -10.88
C VAL A 9 -33.21 -19.52 -11.24
N LEU A 10 -32.32 -19.29 -12.22
CA LEU A 10 -31.92 -17.94 -12.64
C LEU A 10 -33.10 -17.06 -13.08
N ASP A 11 -34.06 -17.62 -13.83
CA ASP A 11 -35.22 -16.90 -14.32
C ASP A 11 -36.17 -16.49 -13.17
N GLU A 12 -36.31 -17.32 -12.12
CA GLU A 12 -37.02 -16.94 -10.88
C GLU A 12 -36.25 -15.89 -10.04
N LEU A 13 -34.89 -15.90 -10.08
CA LEU A 13 -34.05 -14.95 -9.35
C LEU A 13 -34.22 -13.50 -9.86
N MET A 14 -34.54 -13.34 -11.14
CA MET A 14 -34.63 -12.04 -11.83
C MET A 14 -36.04 -11.44 -11.81
N MET A 15 -36.99 -12.02 -11.06
CA MET A 15 -38.36 -11.50 -10.96
C MET A 15 -38.45 -10.20 -10.11
N PRO A 16 -39.41 -9.29 -10.40
CA PRO A 16 -39.56 -7.98 -9.73
C PRO A 16 -39.82 -8.01 -8.21
N LYS A 17 -40.12 -9.18 -7.64
CA LYS A 17 -40.27 -9.37 -6.19
C LYS A 17 -38.92 -9.32 -5.45
N TYR A 18 -37.80 -9.38 -6.19
CA TYR A 18 -36.45 -9.45 -5.67
C TYR A 18 -35.56 -8.27 -6.12
N ASN A 19 -36.14 -7.06 -6.24
CA ASN A 19 -35.46 -5.81 -6.68
C ASN A 19 -34.08 -5.51 -6.07
N TYR A 20 -33.73 -6.08 -4.91
CA TYR A 20 -32.42 -5.89 -4.29
C TYR A 20 -31.29 -6.78 -4.85
N LEU A 21 -31.59 -7.70 -5.77
CA LEU A 21 -30.59 -8.48 -6.52
C LEU A 21 -30.27 -7.86 -7.89
N GLU A 22 -31.07 -6.87 -8.34
CA GLU A 22 -30.83 -6.13 -9.59
C GLU A 22 -29.45 -5.44 -9.60
N ASP A 23 -28.93 -5.06 -8.42
CA ASP A 23 -27.63 -4.41 -8.26
C ASP A 23 -26.41 -5.38 -8.29
N ILE A 24 -26.64 -6.70 -8.31
CA ILE A 24 -25.55 -7.69 -8.31
C ILE A 24 -25.38 -8.25 -9.72
N PRO A 25 -24.20 -8.09 -10.36
CA PRO A 25 -23.98 -8.64 -11.69
C PRO A 25 -24.26 -10.15 -11.75
N GLU A 26 -24.91 -10.60 -12.82
CA GLU A 26 -25.30 -12.00 -13.04
C GLU A 26 -24.13 -12.98 -12.85
N GLU A 27 -22.94 -12.61 -13.34
CA GLU A 27 -21.71 -13.38 -13.17
C GLU A 27 -21.31 -13.58 -11.70
N VAL A 28 -21.56 -12.57 -10.85
CA VAL A 28 -21.30 -12.66 -9.41
C VAL A 28 -22.32 -13.58 -8.74
N ILE A 29 -23.58 -13.57 -9.20
CA ILE A 29 -24.62 -14.48 -8.71
C ILE A 29 -24.28 -15.93 -9.08
N LYS A 30 -23.92 -16.20 -10.35
CA LYS A 30 -23.48 -17.53 -10.82
C LYS A 30 -22.27 -18.03 -10.03
N LEU A 31 -21.27 -17.19 -9.83
CA LEU A 31 -20.10 -17.52 -9.02
C LEU A 31 -20.50 -17.87 -7.58
N ARG A 32 -21.42 -17.12 -6.98
CA ARG A 32 -21.90 -17.38 -5.62
C ARG A 32 -22.70 -18.67 -5.53
N LEU A 33 -23.54 -18.98 -6.51
CA LEU A 33 -24.27 -20.25 -6.59
C LEU A 33 -23.32 -21.45 -6.72
N ASN A 34 -22.31 -21.34 -7.57
CA ASN A 34 -21.26 -22.36 -7.71
C ASN A 34 -20.53 -22.62 -6.39
N ASN A 35 -20.31 -21.58 -5.56
CA ASN A 35 -19.71 -21.78 -4.24
C ASN A 35 -20.54 -22.69 -3.32
N PHE A 36 -21.88 -22.64 -3.38
CA PHE A 36 -22.72 -23.54 -2.58
C PHE A 36 -22.63 -24.99 -3.07
N LYS A 37 -22.57 -25.18 -4.39
CA LYS A 37 -22.37 -26.50 -5.03
C LYS A 37 -21.01 -27.09 -4.63
N GLU A 38 -19.93 -26.31 -4.71
CA GLU A 38 -18.57 -26.72 -4.28
C GLU A 38 -18.51 -27.13 -2.80
N LEU A 39 -19.23 -26.41 -1.94
CA LEU A 39 -19.31 -26.70 -0.50
C LEU A 39 -20.25 -27.87 -0.17
N LYS A 40 -20.91 -28.48 -1.17
CA LYS A 40 -21.84 -29.61 -1.01
C LYS A 40 -22.97 -29.32 -0.01
N ILE A 41 -23.47 -28.08 -0.01
CA ILE A 41 -24.56 -27.65 0.87
C ILE A 41 -25.90 -28.10 0.28
N GLY A 42 -26.76 -28.72 1.09
CA GLY A 42 -28.10 -29.15 0.65
C GLY A 42 -29.07 -27.98 0.42
N GLY A 43 -30.06 -28.16 -0.47
CA GLY A 43 -31.14 -27.19 -0.66
C GLY A 43 -30.76 -25.93 -1.46
N CYS A 44 -29.75 -26.03 -2.34
CA CYS A 44 -29.35 -24.93 -3.22
C CYS A 44 -30.46 -24.46 -4.18
N ASP A 45 -31.43 -25.34 -4.48
CA ASP A 45 -32.55 -25.08 -5.39
C ASP A 45 -33.73 -24.36 -4.70
N SER A 46 -33.59 -24.04 -3.42
CA SER A 46 -34.64 -23.39 -2.62
C SER A 46 -34.51 -21.87 -2.65
N LEU A 47 -35.64 -21.16 -2.53
CA LEU A 47 -35.68 -19.69 -2.45
C LEU A 47 -34.92 -19.12 -1.24
N ASP A 48 -34.58 -19.94 -0.23
CA ASP A 48 -33.75 -19.50 0.90
C ASP A 48 -32.32 -19.10 0.46
N VAL A 49 -31.84 -19.61 -0.68
CA VAL A 49 -30.52 -19.28 -1.24
C VAL A 49 -30.36 -17.79 -1.48
N MET A 50 -31.46 -17.09 -1.78
CA MET A 50 -31.53 -15.65 -2.00
C MET A 50 -30.92 -14.84 -0.87
N SER A 51 -31.36 -15.15 0.35
CA SER A 51 -30.89 -14.44 1.55
C SER A 51 -29.41 -14.72 1.83
N MET A 52 -28.93 -15.88 1.40
CA MET A 52 -27.57 -16.36 1.62
C MET A 52 -26.59 -15.85 0.57
N LEU A 53 -27.06 -15.50 -0.63
CA LEU A 53 -26.23 -14.87 -1.67
C LEU A 53 -25.62 -13.55 -1.21
N LYS A 54 -26.20 -12.86 -0.20
CA LYS A 54 -25.62 -11.64 0.38
C LYS A 54 -24.37 -11.90 1.23
N LEU A 55 -24.18 -13.13 1.71
CA LEU A 55 -23.05 -13.47 2.56
C LEU A 55 -21.81 -13.79 1.71
N HIS A 56 -20.65 -13.38 2.22
CA HIS A 56 -19.38 -13.73 1.59
C HIS A 56 -19.13 -15.26 1.67
N ARG A 57 -18.57 -15.86 0.61
CA ARG A 57 -18.22 -17.30 0.51
C ARG A 57 -17.53 -17.82 1.77
N VAL A 58 -16.53 -17.08 2.26
CA VAL A 58 -15.76 -17.43 3.47
C VAL A 58 -16.65 -17.55 4.71
N THR A 59 -17.67 -16.71 4.84
CA THR A 59 -18.63 -16.78 5.97
C THR A 59 -19.46 -18.05 5.89
N ILE A 60 -19.98 -18.39 4.70
CA ILE A 60 -20.78 -19.59 4.48
C ILE A 60 -19.95 -20.85 4.77
N LYS A 61 -18.73 -20.92 4.21
CA LYS A 61 -17.77 -22.01 4.44
C LYS A 61 -17.51 -22.20 5.94
N ASN A 62 -17.21 -21.13 6.68
CA ASN A 62 -16.97 -21.22 8.12
C ASN A 62 -18.20 -21.73 8.89
N ARG A 63 -19.41 -21.25 8.58
CA ARG A 63 -20.64 -21.71 9.24
C ARG A 63 -20.89 -23.20 9.00
N ALA A 64 -20.81 -23.64 7.75
CA ALA A 64 -20.97 -25.04 7.39
C ALA A 64 -19.93 -25.92 8.09
N MET A 65 -18.67 -25.49 8.09
CA MET A 65 -17.59 -26.24 8.73
C MET A 65 -17.74 -26.34 10.24
N ILE A 66 -18.26 -25.31 10.92
CA ILE A 66 -18.51 -25.34 12.37
C ILE A 66 -19.63 -26.33 12.72
N LEU A 67 -20.71 -26.38 11.92
CA LEU A 67 -21.80 -27.33 12.14
C LEU A 67 -21.31 -28.77 11.94
N GLU A 68 -20.53 -29.01 10.89
CA GLU A 68 -19.89 -30.31 10.65
C GLU A 68 -18.91 -30.69 11.77
N GLU A 69 -18.10 -29.74 12.25
CA GLU A 69 -17.17 -29.94 13.37
C GLU A 69 -17.90 -30.31 14.67
N ALA A 70 -19.10 -29.75 14.89
CA ALA A 70 -19.95 -30.07 16.03
C ALA A 70 -20.62 -31.45 15.95
N GLY A 71 -20.58 -32.11 14.79
CA GLY A 71 -21.22 -33.40 14.56
C GLY A 71 -22.67 -33.32 14.07
N PHE A 72 -23.06 -32.23 13.41
CA PHE A 72 -24.34 -32.20 12.69
C PHE A 72 -24.36 -33.24 11.57
N TYR A 73 -25.52 -33.82 11.30
CA TYR A 73 -25.68 -34.68 10.13
C TYR A 73 -25.47 -33.88 8.84
N LYS A 74 -24.79 -34.49 7.86
CA LYS A 74 -24.34 -33.79 6.65
C LYS A 74 -25.50 -33.31 5.77
N ASP A 75 -26.55 -34.11 5.69
CA ASP A 75 -27.82 -33.81 5.02
C ASP A 75 -28.59 -32.66 5.68
N MET A 76 -28.39 -32.42 6.99
CA MET A 76 -28.99 -31.31 7.73
C MET A 76 -28.25 -29.98 7.56
N ILE A 77 -27.04 -29.98 6.98
CA ILE A 77 -26.30 -28.75 6.63
C ILE A 77 -26.83 -28.22 5.29
N THR A 78 -27.98 -27.57 5.37
CA THR A 78 -28.68 -26.98 4.22
C THR A 78 -28.58 -25.46 4.19
N VAL A 79 -28.97 -24.86 3.07
CA VAL A 79 -29.11 -23.40 2.94
C VAL A 79 -30.00 -22.81 4.04
N SER A 80 -31.11 -23.49 4.38
CA SER A 80 -32.04 -23.03 5.43
C SER A 80 -31.40 -23.05 6.82
N THR A 81 -30.66 -24.12 7.15
CA THR A 81 -29.90 -24.24 8.41
C THR A 81 -28.82 -23.16 8.51
N LEU A 82 -28.13 -22.85 7.41
CA LEU A 82 -27.07 -21.83 7.39
C LEU A 82 -27.62 -20.40 7.47
N LYS A 83 -28.84 -20.17 6.96
CA LYS A 83 -29.59 -18.92 7.09
C LYS A 83 -29.92 -18.64 8.55
N THR A 84 -30.40 -19.64 9.28
CA THR A 84 -30.75 -19.54 10.72
C THR A 84 -29.57 -19.83 11.66
N TYR A 85 -28.36 -20.01 11.14
CA TYR A 85 -27.15 -20.35 11.90
C TYR A 85 -26.95 -19.53 13.18
N LEU A 86 -27.17 -18.21 13.16
CA LEU A 86 -26.96 -17.36 14.34
C LEU A 86 -27.95 -17.65 15.47
N GLN A 87 -29.14 -18.15 15.15
CA GLN A 87 -30.13 -18.62 16.13
C GLN A 87 -29.74 -20.02 16.62
N LEU A 88 -29.41 -20.93 15.69
CA LEU A 88 -28.97 -22.29 16.02
C LEU A 88 -27.76 -22.29 16.95
N ALA A 89 -26.79 -21.42 16.70
CA ALA A 89 -25.58 -21.31 17.49
C ALA A 89 -25.80 -20.77 18.92
N LYS A 90 -27.00 -20.24 19.23
CA LYS A 90 -27.40 -19.82 20.59
C LYS A 90 -28.10 -20.95 21.35
N HIS A 91 -28.57 -21.99 20.67
CA HIS A 91 -29.16 -23.14 21.34
C HIS A 91 -28.08 -23.99 22.00
N SER A 92 -28.43 -24.55 23.16
CA SER A 92 -27.59 -25.55 23.81
C SER A 92 -27.54 -26.83 23.00
N VAL A 93 -26.46 -27.60 23.14
CA VAL A 93 -26.29 -28.89 22.49
C VAL A 93 -27.46 -29.83 22.81
N LYS A 94 -27.97 -29.80 24.04
CA LYS A 94 -29.16 -30.55 24.47
C LYS A 94 -30.39 -30.24 23.61
N ILE A 95 -30.62 -28.97 23.27
CA ILE A 95 -31.75 -28.57 22.41
C ILE A 95 -31.49 -29.04 20.98
N LEU A 96 -30.28 -28.87 20.46
CA LEU A 96 -29.92 -29.27 19.10
C LEU A 96 -30.06 -30.79 18.87
N LYS A 97 -29.71 -31.60 19.89
CA LYS A 97 -29.94 -33.05 19.92
C LYS A 97 -31.44 -33.39 19.89
N LYS A 98 -32.26 -32.71 20.71
CA LYS A 98 -33.73 -32.88 20.71
C LYS A 98 -34.37 -32.52 19.38
N LEU A 99 -33.84 -31.50 18.69
CA LEU A 99 -34.26 -31.10 17.35
C LEU A 99 -33.69 -32.00 16.23
N GLN A 100 -33.01 -33.10 16.59
CA GLN A 100 -32.49 -34.10 15.67
C GLN A 100 -31.45 -33.59 14.66
N PHE A 101 -30.77 -32.48 14.97
CA PHE A 101 -29.66 -32.00 14.14
C PHE A 101 -28.40 -32.87 14.27
N MET A 102 -28.29 -33.64 15.37
CA MET A 102 -27.21 -34.57 15.67
C MET A 102 -27.74 -35.71 16.55
N SER A 103 -26.97 -36.81 16.66
CA SER A 103 -27.33 -37.94 17.53
C SER A 103 -27.39 -37.54 19.01
N MET A 104 -28.32 -38.15 19.76
CA MET A 104 -28.39 -37.99 21.22
C MET A 104 -27.08 -38.41 21.91
N ASP A 105 -26.40 -39.42 21.36
CA ASP A 105 -25.14 -39.95 21.87
C ASP A 105 -23.90 -39.19 21.36
N ASN A 106 -24.10 -38.17 20.51
CA ASN A 106 -22.97 -37.38 19.99
C ASN A 106 -22.28 -36.62 21.11
N ASN A 107 -20.98 -36.88 21.29
CA ASN A 107 -20.11 -36.07 22.12
C ASN A 107 -19.49 -34.97 21.25
N VAL A 108 -19.98 -33.74 21.44
CA VAL A 108 -19.57 -32.57 20.63
C VAL A 108 -18.09 -32.25 20.80
N ILE A 109 -17.54 -32.39 22.01
CA ILE A 109 -16.11 -32.20 22.27
C ILE A 109 -15.29 -33.20 21.45
N LYS A 110 -15.61 -34.50 21.60
CA LYS A 110 -14.95 -35.57 20.86
C LYS A 110 -15.03 -35.37 19.34
N SER A 111 -16.13 -34.84 18.84
CA SER A 111 -16.30 -34.52 17.42
C SER A 111 -15.40 -33.35 16.98
N MET A 112 -15.33 -32.27 17.76
CA MET A 112 -14.55 -31.08 17.44
C MET A 112 -13.03 -31.27 17.59
N VAL A 113 -12.58 -31.99 18.62
CA VAL A 113 -11.14 -32.22 18.85
C VAL A 113 -10.49 -33.09 17.77
N LYS A 114 -11.25 -33.84 16.95
CA LYS A 114 -10.68 -34.55 15.79
C LYS A 114 -10.01 -33.64 14.77
N TYR A 115 -10.36 -32.36 14.78
CA TYR A 115 -9.89 -31.38 13.79
C TYR A 115 -8.69 -30.57 14.26
N VAL A 116 -8.31 -30.66 15.53
CA VAL A 116 -7.21 -29.90 16.15
C VAL A 116 -6.48 -30.78 17.16
N ASP A 117 -5.19 -30.58 17.37
CA ASP A 117 -4.37 -31.53 18.15
C ASP A 117 -4.52 -31.31 19.68
N VAL A 118 -5.76 -31.36 20.19
CA VAL A 118 -6.15 -31.17 21.61
C VAL A 118 -6.74 -32.48 22.16
N ASP A 119 -6.39 -32.84 23.38
CA ASP A 119 -6.94 -34.03 24.03
C ASP A 119 -8.36 -33.79 24.56
N GLU A 120 -9.25 -34.77 24.43
CA GLU A 120 -10.62 -34.71 24.96
C GLU A 120 -10.63 -34.52 26.49
N SER A 121 -9.67 -35.12 27.20
CA SER A 121 -9.53 -35.02 28.66
C SER A 121 -9.24 -33.59 29.14
N GLU A 122 -8.66 -32.74 28.30
CA GLU A 122 -8.43 -31.33 28.61
C GLU A 122 -9.72 -30.49 28.59
N CYS A 123 -10.84 -31.07 28.12
CA CYS A 123 -12.14 -30.42 27.91
C CYS A 123 -13.23 -30.85 28.91
N VAL A 124 -12.82 -31.22 30.13
CA VAL A 124 -13.70 -31.76 31.19
C VAL A 124 -14.83 -30.83 31.66
N SER A 125 -14.74 -29.52 31.45
CA SER A 125 -15.76 -28.57 31.93
C SER A 125 -17.00 -28.43 31.03
N PHE A 126 -17.02 -29.09 29.87
CA PHE A 126 -18.13 -28.96 28.93
C PHE A 126 -19.35 -29.78 29.34
N THR A 127 -20.55 -29.21 29.16
CA THR A 127 -21.82 -29.91 29.35
C THR A 127 -22.77 -29.64 28.19
N ASP A 128 -23.72 -30.55 27.92
CA ASP A 128 -24.73 -30.37 26.86
C ASP A 128 -25.64 -29.14 27.06
N ASN A 129 -25.60 -28.49 28.22
CA ASN A 129 -26.29 -27.22 28.48
C ASN A 129 -25.59 -26.02 27.81
N MET A 130 -24.32 -26.16 27.44
CA MET A 130 -23.57 -25.17 26.69
C MET A 130 -23.90 -25.22 25.19
N THR A 131 -23.59 -24.13 24.50
CA THR A 131 -23.72 -23.98 23.05
C THR A 131 -22.53 -24.61 22.31
N ILE A 132 -22.72 -24.91 21.02
CA ILE A 132 -21.62 -25.37 20.16
C ILE A 132 -20.48 -24.33 20.04
N LEU A 133 -20.78 -23.03 20.18
CA LEU A 133 -19.76 -21.98 20.11
C LEU A 133 -18.93 -21.89 21.38
N GLU A 134 -19.52 -22.15 22.55
CA GLU A 134 -18.79 -22.25 23.80
C GLU A 134 -17.84 -23.44 23.79
N ALA A 135 -18.32 -24.62 23.34
CA ALA A 135 -17.50 -25.80 23.13
C ALA A 135 -16.29 -25.49 22.22
N LYS A 136 -16.58 -24.90 21.05
CA LYS A 136 -15.56 -24.54 20.06
C LYS A 136 -14.56 -23.51 20.59
N ASN A 137 -15.02 -22.50 21.32
CA ASN A 137 -14.15 -21.48 21.90
C ASN A 137 -13.24 -22.04 22.99
N PHE A 138 -13.74 -22.97 23.80
CA PHE A 138 -12.93 -23.68 24.78
C PHE A 138 -11.79 -24.46 24.10
N ILE A 139 -12.15 -25.30 23.11
CA ILE A 139 -11.17 -26.10 22.34
C ILE A 139 -10.18 -25.18 21.61
N MET A 140 -10.66 -24.12 20.99
CA MET A 140 -9.82 -23.13 20.30
C MET A 140 -8.77 -22.52 21.25
N ARG A 141 -9.15 -22.15 22.47
CA ARG A 141 -8.24 -21.58 23.46
C ARG A 141 -7.16 -22.58 23.85
N LYS A 142 -7.54 -23.83 24.14
CA LYS A 142 -6.58 -24.90 24.45
C LYS A 142 -5.63 -25.20 23.30
N TYR A 143 -6.15 -25.22 22.08
CA TYR A 143 -5.32 -25.39 20.90
C TYR A 143 -4.29 -24.25 20.74
N LEU A 144 -4.70 -22.99 20.94
CA LEU A 144 -3.81 -21.83 20.86
C LEU A 144 -2.80 -21.79 22.01
N GLU A 145 -3.19 -22.20 23.21
CA GLU A 145 -2.30 -22.35 24.36
C GLU A 145 -1.18 -23.35 24.03
N LYS A 146 -1.54 -24.54 23.54
CA LYS A 146 -0.60 -25.61 23.20
C LYS A 146 0.30 -25.26 22.01
N ARG A 147 -0.28 -24.71 20.93
CA ARG A 147 0.47 -24.44 19.69
C ARG A 147 1.26 -23.14 19.73
N LEU A 148 0.74 -22.08 20.35
CA LEU A 148 1.32 -20.74 20.30
C LEU A 148 1.78 -20.21 21.66
N GLY A 149 1.61 -20.98 22.75
CA GLY A 149 1.96 -20.54 24.11
C GLY A 149 1.05 -19.46 24.67
N MET A 150 -0.16 -19.30 24.11
CA MET A 150 -1.08 -18.21 24.44
C MET A 150 -1.93 -18.55 25.68
N LYS A 151 -1.39 -18.29 26.87
CA LYS A 151 -2.14 -18.43 28.14
C LYS A 151 -3.09 -17.26 28.36
N GLU A 152 -4.29 -17.56 28.86
CA GLU A 152 -5.37 -16.58 29.07
C GLU A 152 -4.97 -15.42 30.00
N GLU A 153 -4.24 -15.73 31.06
CA GLU A 153 -3.71 -14.77 32.04
C GLU A 153 -2.76 -13.71 31.44
N ASN A 154 -2.15 -14.00 30.29
CA ASN A 154 -1.13 -13.17 29.65
C ASN A 154 -1.61 -12.48 28.36
N LEU A 155 -2.90 -12.57 28.04
CA LEU A 155 -3.44 -12.02 26.79
C LEU A 155 -3.55 -10.50 26.85
N GLN A 156 -2.95 -9.85 25.86
CA GLN A 156 -3.07 -8.40 25.66
C GLN A 156 -4.46 -8.03 25.12
N PRO A 157 -4.95 -6.79 25.33
CA PRO A 157 -6.26 -6.34 24.82
C PRO A 157 -6.44 -6.55 23.30
N VAL A 158 -5.38 -6.33 22.52
CA VAL A 158 -5.39 -6.57 21.08
C VAL A 158 -5.58 -8.05 20.73
N GLN A 159 -5.04 -8.96 21.53
CA GLN A 159 -5.19 -10.40 21.33
C GLN A 159 -6.61 -10.86 21.68
N LEU A 160 -7.19 -10.34 22.77
CA LEU A 160 -8.59 -10.57 23.14
C LEU A 160 -9.56 -10.12 22.03
N PHE A 161 -9.29 -8.97 21.41
CA PHE A 161 -10.06 -8.49 20.26
C PHE A 161 -10.03 -9.47 19.07
N HIS A 162 -8.87 -10.06 18.77
CA HIS A 162 -8.75 -11.04 17.69
C HIS A 162 -9.44 -12.37 18.02
N LEU A 163 -9.41 -12.82 19.29
CA LEU A 163 -10.17 -14.00 19.72
C LEU A 163 -11.67 -13.83 19.45
N GLN A 164 -12.24 -12.65 19.71
CA GLN A 164 -13.64 -12.36 19.41
C GLN A 164 -13.96 -12.45 17.91
N ARG A 165 -13.05 -11.98 17.04
CA ARG A 165 -13.21 -12.10 15.59
C ARG A 165 -13.17 -13.56 15.09
N MET A 166 -12.59 -14.46 15.87
CA MET A 166 -12.53 -15.89 15.57
C MET A 166 -13.73 -16.68 16.06
N LYS A 167 -14.70 -16.07 16.76
CA LYS A 167 -15.87 -16.75 17.31
C LYS A 167 -16.58 -17.63 16.26
N HIS A 168 -16.80 -17.07 15.06
CA HIS A 168 -17.44 -17.77 13.93
C HIS A 168 -16.43 -18.26 12.88
N LYS A 169 -15.24 -18.67 13.33
CA LYS A 169 -14.22 -19.31 12.50
C LYS A 169 -14.05 -20.77 12.88
N SER A 170 -13.95 -21.62 11.86
CA SER A 170 -13.79 -23.07 11.98
C SER A 170 -12.43 -23.42 12.61
N LEU A 171 -12.40 -24.50 13.38
CA LEU A 171 -11.17 -25.03 13.98
C LEU A 171 -10.21 -25.55 12.92
N ARG A 172 -10.71 -26.15 11.84
CA ARG A 172 -9.90 -26.56 10.68
C ARG A 172 -9.22 -25.38 10.01
N ILE A 173 -9.95 -24.29 9.74
CA ILE A 173 -9.39 -23.09 9.12
C ILE A 173 -8.34 -22.44 10.04
N LEU A 174 -8.57 -22.46 11.35
CA LEU A 174 -7.59 -22.00 12.32
C LEU A 174 -6.29 -22.81 12.24
N LYS A 175 -6.39 -24.15 12.29
CA LYS A 175 -5.24 -25.06 12.17
C LYS A 175 -4.50 -24.85 10.85
N GLU A 176 -5.24 -24.83 9.74
CA GLU A 176 -4.69 -24.60 8.40
C GLU A 176 -3.95 -23.27 8.28
N ASN A 177 -4.49 -22.17 8.86
CA ASN A 177 -3.80 -20.87 8.85
C ASN A 177 -2.49 -20.90 9.65
N ILE A 178 -2.45 -21.60 10.79
CA ILE A 178 -1.22 -21.75 11.58
C ILE A 178 -0.19 -22.55 10.77
N ASP A 179 -0.60 -23.71 10.24
CA ASP A 179 0.27 -24.58 9.46
C ASP A 179 0.80 -23.87 8.19
N LEU A 180 -0.03 -23.09 7.51
CA LEU A 180 0.38 -22.23 6.39
C LEU A 180 1.44 -21.20 6.79
N CYS A 181 1.24 -20.55 7.93
CA CYS A 181 2.19 -19.54 8.41
C CYS A 181 3.53 -20.17 8.78
N GLU A 182 3.52 -21.28 9.51
CA GLU A 182 4.73 -21.93 10.01
C GLU A 182 5.46 -22.71 8.89
N ASN A 183 4.75 -23.54 8.13
CA ASN A 183 5.36 -24.49 7.20
C ASN A 183 5.54 -23.92 5.79
N ASN A 184 4.54 -23.19 5.27
CA ASN A 184 4.58 -22.71 3.88
C ASN A 184 5.30 -21.36 3.75
N ILE A 185 5.10 -20.46 4.72
CA ILE A 185 5.70 -19.12 4.75
C ILE A 185 6.99 -19.09 5.59
N GLY A 186 7.12 -19.92 6.63
CA GLY A 186 8.29 -19.94 7.51
C GLY A 186 8.26 -18.86 8.60
N LEU A 187 7.07 -18.51 9.10
CA LEU A 187 6.93 -17.58 10.22
C LEU A 187 7.25 -18.28 11.55
N PRO A 188 8.11 -17.70 12.40
CA PRO A 188 8.30 -18.22 13.74
C PRO A 188 6.99 -18.17 14.54
N THR A 189 6.73 -19.18 15.37
CA THR A 189 5.54 -19.30 16.22
C THR A 189 5.25 -18.04 17.03
N LYS A 190 6.30 -17.43 17.63
CA LYS A 190 6.17 -16.14 18.35
C LYS A 190 5.62 -15.00 17.47
N LYS A 191 6.00 -14.99 16.19
CA LYS A 191 5.53 -13.98 15.23
C LYS A 191 4.08 -14.25 14.81
N VAL A 192 3.67 -15.52 14.69
CA VAL A 192 2.26 -15.90 14.47
C VAL A 192 1.41 -15.45 15.66
N ALA A 193 1.85 -15.74 16.89
CA ALA A 193 1.17 -15.34 18.13
C ALA A 193 1.03 -13.80 18.26
N ALA A 194 2.05 -13.05 17.83
CA ALA A 194 2.01 -11.59 17.81
C ALA A 194 1.09 -11.01 16.72
N ASN A 195 0.77 -11.79 15.67
CA ASN A 195 -0.02 -11.35 14.52
C ASN A 195 -1.30 -12.19 14.40
N MET A 196 -2.14 -12.20 15.43
CA MET A 196 -3.35 -13.04 15.48
C MET A 196 -4.34 -12.83 14.34
N PHE A 197 -4.27 -11.72 13.59
CA PHE A 197 -5.08 -11.57 12.39
C PHE A 197 -4.83 -12.67 11.35
N LEU A 198 -3.66 -13.30 11.38
CA LEU A 198 -3.28 -14.41 10.50
C LEU A 198 -4.16 -15.66 10.71
N LEU A 199 -4.66 -15.86 11.93
CA LEU A 199 -5.36 -17.07 12.35
C LEU A 199 -6.75 -17.24 11.72
N TYR A 200 -7.29 -16.19 11.11
CA TYR A 200 -8.61 -16.21 10.48
C TYR A 200 -8.60 -15.68 9.03
N GLN A 201 -7.44 -15.70 8.39
CA GLN A 201 -7.30 -15.35 6.98
C GLN A 201 -8.01 -16.34 6.06
N ASN A 202 -8.24 -15.91 4.82
CA ASN A 202 -8.69 -16.80 3.77
C ASN A 202 -7.49 -17.64 3.28
N THR A 203 -7.50 -18.93 3.60
CA THR A 203 -6.43 -19.87 3.24
C THR A 203 -6.26 -19.98 1.73
N GLU A 204 -7.36 -19.98 0.97
CA GLU A 204 -7.36 -20.02 -0.50
C GLU A 204 -6.63 -18.79 -1.08
N ASN A 205 -6.87 -17.59 -0.55
CA ASN A 205 -6.17 -16.38 -0.97
C ASN A 205 -4.69 -16.44 -0.61
N THR A 206 -4.36 -16.96 0.57
CA THR A 206 -2.97 -17.13 1.01
C THR A 206 -2.21 -18.05 0.07
N TYR A 207 -2.79 -19.18 -0.34
CA TYR A 207 -2.22 -20.07 -1.35
C TYR A 207 -2.06 -19.37 -2.70
N LYS A 208 -3.07 -18.61 -3.16
CA LYS A 208 -2.96 -17.84 -4.41
C LYS A 208 -1.78 -16.86 -4.35
N ILE A 209 -1.62 -16.11 -3.25
CA ILE A 209 -0.49 -15.19 -3.08
C ILE A 209 0.84 -15.95 -3.20
N ILE A 210 1.03 -17.02 -2.44
CA ILE A 210 2.28 -17.79 -2.42
C ILE A 210 2.59 -18.41 -3.79
N ASN A 211 1.55 -18.90 -4.50
CA ASN A 211 1.73 -19.63 -5.74
C ASN A 211 1.86 -18.71 -6.96
N GLN A 212 1.08 -17.64 -7.02
CA GLN A 212 1.01 -16.74 -8.18
C GLN A 212 1.98 -15.56 -8.10
N VAL A 213 2.23 -15.03 -6.89
CA VAL A 213 3.16 -13.92 -6.70
C VAL A 213 4.52 -14.51 -6.35
N LYS A 214 5.42 -14.67 -7.34
CA LYS A 214 6.75 -15.23 -7.06
C LYS A 214 7.66 -14.25 -6.33
N GLN A 215 7.63 -12.98 -6.74
CA GLN A 215 8.52 -11.94 -6.21
C GLN A 215 7.80 -10.60 -6.06
N ILE A 216 8.23 -9.83 -5.07
CA ILE A 216 7.82 -8.46 -4.81
C ILE A 216 9.08 -7.60 -4.74
N GLY A 217 9.25 -6.68 -5.68
CA GLY A 217 10.44 -5.81 -5.74
C GLY A 217 11.75 -6.58 -5.87
N GLY A 218 11.74 -7.72 -6.58
CA GLY A 218 12.90 -8.61 -6.75
C GLY A 218 13.23 -9.51 -5.56
N VAL A 219 12.43 -9.47 -4.49
CA VAL A 219 12.58 -10.32 -3.30
C VAL A 219 11.54 -11.44 -3.34
N ASP A 220 11.91 -12.64 -2.91
CA ASP A 220 10.98 -13.77 -2.78
C ASP A 220 9.75 -13.40 -1.94
N VAL A 221 8.57 -13.80 -2.41
CA VAL A 221 7.30 -13.45 -1.75
C VAL A 221 7.26 -13.91 -0.29
N LYS A 222 7.79 -15.09 0.03
CA LYS A 222 7.73 -15.64 1.40
C LYS A 222 8.62 -14.83 2.32
N GLU A 223 9.78 -14.38 1.85
CA GLU A 223 10.61 -13.44 2.62
C GLU A 223 9.90 -12.11 2.88
N VAL A 224 9.20 -11.58 1.88
CA VAL A 224 8.40 -10.36 2.05
C VAL A 224 7.28 -10.57 3.08
N LEU A 225 6.52 -11.66 2.98
CA LEU A 225 5.46 -12.02 3.93
C LEU A 225 6.00 -12.26 5.34
N ARG A 226 7.18 -12.88 5.48
CA ARG A 226 7.86 -13.02 6.78
C ARG A 226 8.20 -11.67 7.37
N SER A 227 8.66 -10.71 6.57
CA SER A 227 8.99 -9.37 7.05
C SER A 227 7.75 -8.52 7.37
N ASN A 228 6.69 -8.62 6.55
CA ASN A 228 5.45 -7.86 6.69
C ASN A 228 4.21 -8.75 6.48
N PRO A 229 3.77 -9.52 7.50
CA PRO A 229 2.65 -10.45 7.38
C PRO A 229 1.31 -9.78 7.08
N LYS A 230 1.22 -8.46 7.29
CA LYS A 230 -0.01 -7.69 7.09
C LYS A 230 -0.51 -7.72 5.64
N ILE A 231 0.40 -7.95 4.68
CA ILE A 231 0.10 -8.13 3.26
C ILE A 231 -0.93 -9.26 3.03
N LEU A 232 -0.95 -10.30 3.86
CA LEU A 232 -1.91 -11.41 3.75
C LEU A 232 -3.37 -10.99 3.98
N SER A 233 -3.61 -9.80 4.53
CA SER A 233 -4.97 -9.24 4.65
C SER A 233 -5.58 -8.81 3.31
N GLU A 234 -4.75 -8.61 2.28
CA GLU A 234 -5.19 -8.16 0.95
C GLU A 234 -5.38 -9.34 -0.02
N SER A 235 -6.22 -9.15 -1.04
CA SER A 235 -6.41 -10.16 -2.08
C SER A 235 -5.24 -10.16 -3.07
N VAL A 236 -4.99 -11.33 -3.70
CA VAL A 236 -3.98 -11.43 -4.76
C VAL A 236 -4.28 -10.49 -5.93
N GLU A 237 -5.57 -10.30 -6.25
CA GLU A 237 -6.03 -9.43 -7.32
C GLU A 237 -5.70 -7.96 -7.00
N ASN A 238 -5.96 -7.51 -5.76
CA ASN A 238 -5.59 -6.16 -5.32
C ASN A 238 -4.07 -5.91 -5.41
N MET A 239 -3.25 -6.91 -5.10
CA MET A 239 -1.79 -6.78 -5.26
C MET A 239 -1.39 -6.65 -6.73
N GLN A 240 -2.00 -7.43 -7.62
CA GLN A 240 -1.76 -7.35 -9.06
C GLN A 240 -2.17 -5.98 -9.62
N ASP A 241 -3.31 -5.45 -9.20
CA ASP A 241 -3.79 -4.12 -9.59
C ASP A 241 -2.86 -3.00 -9.13
N ILE A 242 -2.32 -3.11 -7.90
CA ILE A 242 -1.30 -2.16 -7.41
C ILE A 242 -0.06 -2.22 -8.29
N LYS A 243 0.45 -3.42 -8.62
CA LYS A 243 1.62 -3.56 -9.49
C LYS A 243 1.37 -3.00 -10.89
N ALA A 244 0.19 -3.25 -11.45
CA ALA A 244 -0.22 -2.68 -12.74
C ALA A 244 -0.27 -1.15 -12.69
N THR A 245 -0.86 -0.59 -11.63
CA THR A 245 -0.91 0.87 -11.41
C THR A 245 0.50 1.47 -11.29
N LEU A 246 1.39 0.85 -10.51
CA LEU A 246 2.77 1.34 -10.38
C LEU A 246 3.51 1.33 -11.72
N LYS A 247 3.32 0.27 -12.52
CA LYS A 247 3.90 0.16 -13.86
C LYS A 247 3.34 1.23 -14.81
N GLU A 248 2.03 1.47 -14.79
CA GLU A 248 1.37 2.51 -15.59
C GLU A 248 1.95 3.90 -15.34
N PHE A 249 2.20 4.24 -14.07
CA PHE A 249 2.79 5.53 -13.70
C PHE A 249 4.33 5.56 -13.69
N ASN A 250 4.98 4.55 -14.27
CA ASN A 250 6.44 4.40 -14.35
C ASN A 250 7.14 4.44 -12.97
N ILE A 251 6.49 3.99 -11.90
CA ILE A 251 7.08 3.92 -10.56
C ILE A 251 7.82 2.59 -10.39
N PRO A 252 9.14 2.60 -10.19
CA PRO A 252 9.96 1.38 -10.22
C PRO A 252 9.76 0.49 -8.98
N GLU A 253 9.47 -0.80 -9.20
CA GLU A 253 9.27 -1.80 -8.13
C GLU A 253 10.49 -2.05 -7.22
N LYS A 254 11.68 -1.53 -7.55
CA LYS A 254 12.97 -1.83 -6.86
C LYS A 254 13.16 -1.14 -5.48
N VAL A 255 12.09 -0.83 -4.75
CA VAL A 255 12.19 -0.24 -3.40
C VAL A 255 11.61 -1.19 -2.36
N ALA A 256 12.49 -1.99 -1.78
CA ALA A 256 12.18 -3.20 -1.01
C ALA A 256 11.49 -2.98 0.36
N THR A 257 11.29 -1.75 0.84
CA THR A 257 10.61 -1.49 2.14
C THR A 257 9.31 -0.72 1.98
N GLY A 258 9.31 0.35 1.19
CA GLY A 258 8.11 1.16 0.94
C GLY A 258 7.03 0.38 0.19
N LEU A 259 7.40 -0.40 -0.83
CA LEU A 259 6.45 -1.21 -1.61
C LEU A 259 5.67 -2.17 -0.71
N LYS A 260 6.31 -2.78 0.29
CA LYS A 260 5.68 -3.70 1.24
C LYS A 260 4.52 -3.05 2.00
N ARG A 261 4.60 -1.76 2.30
CA ARG A 261 3.54 -0.99 2.99
C ARG A 261 2.44 -0.58 2.02
N VAL A 262 2.81 -0.20 0.81
CA VAL A 262 1.83 0.17 -0.24
C VAL A 262 0.96 -1.03 -0.62
N LEU A 263 1.52 -2.24 -0.61
CA LEU A 263 0.77 -3.48 -0.83
C LEU A 263 -0.24 -3.83 0.27
N THR A 264 -0.29 -3.10 1.38
CA THR A 264 -1.35 -3.23 2.39
C THR A 264 -2.47 -2.20 2.23
N LEU A 265 -2.49 -1.49 1.09
CA LEU A 265 -3.53 -0.52 0.74
C LEU A 265 -4.45 -1.12 -0.34
N ASN A 266 -5.59 -0.48 -0.54
CA ASN A 266 -6.46 -0.79 -1.68
C ASN A 266 -5.89 -0.16 -2.98
N ALA A 267 -5.96 -0.87 -4.10
CA ALA A 267 -5.46 -0.43 -5.40
C ALA A 267 -6.05 0.92 -5.84
N LYS A 268 -7.36 1.15 -5.63
CA LYS A 268 -7.99 2.44 -5.94
C LYS A 268 -7.40 3.58 -5.12
N THR A 269 -7.10 3.31 -3.85
CA THR A 269 -6.45 4.30 -2.96
C THR A 269 -5.02 4.59 -3.42
N VAL A 270 -4.26 3.58 -3.84
CA VAL A 270 -2.90 3.77 -4.37
C VAL A 270 -2.93 4.61 -5.63
N ARG A 271 -3.82 4.29 -6.57
CA ARG A 271 -4.01 5.05 -7.81
C ARG A 271 -4.34 6.51 -7.54
N GLN A 272 -5.37 6.77 -6.72
CA GLN A 272 -5.76 8.14 -6.39
C GLN A 272 -4.59 8.91 -5.79
N ARG A 273 -3.87 8.33 -4.83
CA ARG A 273 -2.73 9.00 -4.19
C ARG A 273 -1.55 9.24 -5.12
N ILE A 274 -1.42 8.48 -6.22
CA ILE A 274 -0.41 8.74 -7.26
C ILE A 274 -0.86 9.91 -8.14
N LEU A 275 -2.15 9.98 -8.49
CA LEU A 275 -2.72 11.13 -9.21
C LEU A 275 -2.60 12.42 -8.39
N ASP A 276 -2.88 12.34 -7.08
CA ASP A 276 -2.75 13.47 -6.16
C ASP A 276 -1.29 13.98 -6.07
N LEU A 277 -0.28 13.19 -6.47
CA LEU A 277 1.11 13.68 -6.53
C LEU A 277 1.30 14.78 -7.57
N ASP A 278 0.45 14.83 -8.60
CA ASP A 278 0.52 15.89 -9.62
C ASP A 278 -0.10 17.21 -9.16
N GLU A 279 -0.88 17.22 -8.08
CA GLU A 279 -1.37 18.48 -7.50
C GLU A 279 -0.22 19.36 -7.00
N PHE A 280 0.92 18.75 -6.65
CA PHE A 280 2.11 19.46 -6.19
C PHE A 280 3.27 19.20 -7.15
N GLU A 281 3.69 20.21 -7.90
CA GLU A 281 4.78 20.10 -8.89
C GLU A 281 6.04 19.42 -8.31
N PHE A 282 6.39 19.75 -7.06
CA PHE A 282 7.52 19.14 -6.34
C PHE A 282 7.40 17.61 -6.23
N LEU A 283 6.21 17.09 -5.92
CA LEU A 283 5.99 15.65 -5.79
C LEU A 283 6.00 14.96 -7.15
N SER A 284 5.51 15.62 -8.20
CA SER A 284 5.59 15.12 -9.57
C SER A 284 7.04 14.94 -10.03
N ALA A 285 7.91 15.92 -9.76
CA ALA A 285 9.36 15.81 -9.99
C ALA A 285 10.03 14.64 -9.22
N CYS A 286 9.42 14.22 -8.11
CA CYS A 286 9.96 13.19 -7.21
C CYS A 286 9.38 11.79 -7.43
N ARG A 287 8.63 11.52 -8.52
CA ARG A 287 8.00 10.21 -8.79
C ARG A 287 8.98 9.04 -8.79
N ASN A 288 10.21 9.26 -9.26
CA ASN A 288 11.25 8.24 -9.30
C ASN A 288 12.12 8.18 -8.03
N HIS A 289 11.80 8.99 -7.01
CA HIS A 289 12.58 9.05 -5.78
C HIS A 289 12.47 7.73 -4.98
N PRO A 290 13.54 7.25 -4.30
CA PRO A 290 13.50 5.98 -3.58
C PRO A 290 12.45 5.93 -2.46
N ARG A 291 11.98 7.09 -2.00
CA ARG A 291 10.95 7.22 -0.96
C ARG A 291 9.56 7.56 -1.50
N VAL A 292 9.31 7.47 -2.81
CA VAL A 292 7.99 7.70 -3.41
C VAL A 292 6.92 6.82 -2.76
N TYR A 293 7.24 5.57 -2.44
CA TYR A 293 6.32 4.68 -1.73
C TYR A 293 5.96 5.16 -0.31
N ASP A 294 6.89 5.81 0.39
CA ASP A 294 6.57 6.42 1.69
C ASP A 294 5.63 7.63 1.50
N ILE A 295 5.79 8.40 0.42
CA ILE A 295 4.87 9.50 0.09
C ILE A 295 3.47 8.94 -0.17
N ILE A 296 3.35 7.93 -1.04
CA ILE A 296 2.07 7.27 -1.33
C ILE A 296 1.45 6.70 -0.06
N PHE A 297 2.23 6.00 0.77
CA PHE A 297 1.70 5.39 1.98
C PHE A 297 1.26 6.43 3.03
N TYR A 298 2.06 7.48 3.23
CA TYR A 298 1.79 8.56 4.19
C TYR A 298 1.13 9.80 3.56
N HIS A 299 0.39 9.65 2.45
CA HIS A 299 -0.16 10.74 1.65
C HIS A 299 -0.75 11.90 2.47
N ARG A 300 -1.70 11.60 3.38
CA ARG A 300 -2.34 12.62 4.23
C ARG A 300 -1.35 13.40 5.11
N LYS A 301 -0.31 12.72 5.62
CA LYS A 301 0.75 13.35 6.42
C LYS A 301 1.60 14.26 5.54
N VAL A 302 1.94 13.81 4.33
CA VAL A 302 2.73 14.60 3.37
C VAL A 302 1.96 15.84 2.92
N ALA A 303 0.69 15.71 2.53
CA ALA A 303 -0.14 16.84 2.12
C ALA A 303 -0.27 17.92 3.22
N LYS A 304 -0.50 17.50 4.48
CA LYS A 304 -0.52 18.44 5.62
C LYS A 304 0.82 19.17 5.81
N ARG A 305 1.93 18.46 5.65
CA ARG A 305 3.27 19.03 5.79
C ARG A 305 3.60 19.99 4.67
N LEU A 306 3.21 19.69 3.44
CA LEU A 306 3.36 20.60 2.32
C LEU A 306 2.62 21.91 2.57
N LYS A 307 1.36 21.86 3.04
CA LYS A 307 0.60 23.05 3.42
C LYS A 307 1.30 23.88 4.50
N LEU A 308 1.81 23.23 5.55
CA LEU A 308 2.57 23.92 6.61
C LEU A 308 3.85 24.59 6.09
N LEU A 309 4.56 23.95 5.16
CA LEU A 309 5.77 24.51 4.56
C LEU A 309 5.47 25.67 3.60
N ASP A 310 4.33 25.61 2.92
CA ASP A 310 3.82 26.66 2.05
C ASP A 310 3.42 27.91 2.86
N GLU A 311 2.76 27.73 4.00
CA GLU A 311 2.41 28.82 4.94
C GLU A 311 3.63 29.62 5.41
N ILE A 312 4.77 28.96 5.62
CA ILE A 312 6.04 29.61 5.99
C ILE A 312 6.92 29.97 4.79
N ARG A 313 6.41 29.80 3.55
CA ARG A 313 7.11 30.05 2.28
C ARG A 313 8.50 29.41 2.21
N LEU A 314 8.65 28.18 2.75
CA LEU A 314 9.93 27.48 2.73
C LEU A 314 10.17 26.85 1.35
N ASN A 315 11.03 27.49 0.55
CA ASN A 315 11.30 27.09 -0.83
C ASN A 315 12.03 25.75 -0.97
N SER A 316 12.77 25.29 0.06
CA SER A 316 13.69 24.15 -0.04
C SER A 316 13.07 22.81 0.39
N VAL A 317 11.88 22.46 -0.07
CA VAL A 317 11.18 21.22 0.32
C VAL A 317 11.97 19.97 -0.09
N THR A 318 12.07 18.98 0.79
CA THR A 318 12.71 17.67 0.49
C THR A 318 11.77 16.49 0.74
N VAL A 319 11.90 15.44 -0.06
CA VAL A 319 11.12 14.21 0.11
C VAL A 319 11.41 13.58 1.47
N ASN A 320 12.67 13.70 1.91
CA ASN A 320 13.09 13.18 3.20
C ASN A 320 12.38 13.86 4.37
N ALA A 321 12.26 15.19 4.36
CA ALA A 321 11.51 15.94 5.38
C ALA A 321 10.04 15.51 5.40
N LEU A 322 9.40 15.46 4.24
CA LEU A 322 7.98 15.08 4.10
C LEU A 322 7.69 13.66 4.59
N ALA A 323 8.54 12.70 4.22
CA ALA A 323 8.38 11.29 4.57
C ALA A 323 8.94 10.92 5.97
N SER A 324 9.63 11.82 6.66
CA SER A 324 10.25 11.57 7.97
C SER A 324 9.24 11.36 9.12
N GLY A 325 9.74 10.96 10.30
CA GLY A 325 8.97 10.99 11.55
C GLY A 325 8.70 12.41 12.05
N THR A 326 7.72 12.60 12.95
CA THR A 326 7.29 13.92 13.44
C THR A 326 8.43 14.73 14.06
N LYS A 327 9.26 14.11 14.90
CA LYS A 327 10.40 14.78 15.55
C LYS A 327 11.40 15.39 14.55
N ASN A 328 11.69 14.68 13.46
CA ASN A 328 12.63 15.16 12.43
C ASN A 328 12.00 16.24 11.56
N PHE A 329 10.70 16.11 11.25
CA PHE A 329 9.98 17.15 10.52
C PHE A 329 9.89 18.44 11.32
N ASN A 330 9.56 18.40 12.61
CA ASN A 330 9.47 19.61 13.43
C ASN A 330 10.83 20.31 13.50
N LYS A 331 11.93 19.58 13.71
CA LYS A 331 13.28 20.17 13.63
C LYS A 331 13.54 20.87 12.30
N TYR A 332 13.13 20.25 11.19
CA TYR A 332 13.26 20.84 9.87
C TYR A 332 12.40 22.11 9.71
N TYR A 333 11.15 22.06 10.18
CA TYR A 333 10.21 23.17 10.18
C TYR A 333 10.72 24.37 11.02
N ASP A 334 11.17 24.10 12.25
CA ASP A 334 11.61 25.13 13.20
C ASP A 334 12.91 25.84 12.76
N HIS A 335 13.81 25.13 12.09
CA HIS A 335 15.11 25.69 11.70
C HIS A 335 15.11 26.36 10.32
N GLY A 336 14.13 26.05 9.46
CA GLY A 336 13.95 26.73 8.18
C GLY A 336 15.05 26.53 7.13
N TYR A 337 15.93 25.54 7.28
CA TYR A 337 16.93 25.22 6.24
C TYR A 337 17.05 23.73 5.96
N ASP A 338 17.30 23.43 4.69
CA ASP A 338 17.56 22.08 4.21
C ASP A 338 18.95 21.59 4.59
N ARG A 339 19.03 20.62 5.51
CA ARG A 339 20.26 19.90 5.86
C ARG A 339 20.54 18.69 4.95
N THR A 340 19.78 18.47 3.88
CA THR A 340 19.94 17.24 3.07
C THR A 340 21.21 17.22 2.23
N SER A 341 21.95 18.33 2.16
CA SER A 341 23.20 18.45 1.40
C SER A 341 22.99 18.15 -0.09
N GLY A 342 21.89 18.66 -0.66
CA GLY A 342 21.52 18.46 -2.07
C GLY A 342 21.30 16.99 -2.47
N ARG A 343 20.97 16.09 -1.54
CA ARG A 343 20.78 14.66 -1.84
C ARG A 343 19.68 14.38 -2.86
N ASP A 344 18.54 15.06 -2.72
CA ASP A 344 17.39 14.88 -3.62
C ASP A 344 17.76 15.42 -5.02
N THR A 345 18.47 16.54 -5.09
CA THR A 345 19.07 17.11 -6.33
C THR A 345 20.03 16.12 -7.01
N ILE A 346 21.02 15.58 -6.29
CA ILE A 346 21.96 14.61 -6.86
C ILE A 346 21.24 13.35 -7.34
N TYR A 347 20.23 12.88 -6.60
CA TYR A 347 19.45 11.73 -7.02
C TYR A 347 18.70 12.00 -8.33
N PHE A 348 18.00 13.14 -8.40
CA PHE A 348 17.28 13.58 -9.59
C PHE A 348 18.21 13.66 -10.79
N LEU A 349 19.29 14.44 -10.70
CA LEU A 349 20.24 14.65 -11.79
C LEU A 349 20.92 13.34 -12.23
N SER A 350 21.23 12.43 -11.30
CA SER A 350 21.80 11.12 -11.62
C SER A 350 20.87 10.29 -12.50
N LYS A 351 19.55 10.36 -12.29
CA LYS A 351 18.56 9.70 -13.13
C LYS A 351 18.33 10.45 -14.44
N GLU A 352 18.26 11.77 -14.36
CA GLU A 352 17.96 12.63 -15.50
C GLU A 352 19.04 12.60 -16.58
N PHE A 353 20.32 12.49 -16.17
CA PHE A 353 21.49 12.48 -17.04
C PHE A 353 22.16 11.10 -17.15
N ASN A 354 21.65 10.09 -16.45
CA ASN A 354 22.25 8.74 -16.36
C ASN A 354 23.76 8.78 -15.98
N ARG A 355 24.09 9.53 -14.93
CA ARG A 355 25.47 9.72 -14.44
C ARG A 355 25.65 9.23 -13.00
N ASP A 356 26.88 8.94 -12.62
CA ASP A 356 27.20 8.55 -11.24
C ASP A 356 26.95 9.71 -10.26
N LYS A 357 26.48 9.35 -9.06
CA LYS A 357 26.15 10.32 -8.00
C LYS A 357 27.40 11.00 -7.43
N GLY A 358 28.52 10.29 -7.36
CA GLY A 358 29.79 10.82 -6.87
C GLY A 358 30.36 11.85 -7.83
N GLU A 359 30.37 11.54 -9.13
CA GLU A 359 30.79 12.45 -10.20
C GLU A 359 29.94 13.74 -10.22
N LEU A 360 28.61 13.60 -10.22
CA LEU A 360 27.70 14.75 -10.19
C LEU A 360 27.93 15.64 -8.97
N ARG A 361 28.16 15.03 -7.80
CA ARG A 361 28.44 15.78 -6.58
C ARG A 361 29.76 16.53 -6.67
N ALA A 362 30.80 15.91 -7.20
CA ALA A 362 32.10 16.55 -7.39
C ALA A 362 31.97 17.77 -8.32
N LYS A 363 31.23 17.63 -9.42
CA LYS A 363 30.98 18.72 -10.37
C LYS A 363 30.17 19.86 -9.73
N LEU A 364 29.05 19.57 -9.07
CA LEU A 364 28.20 20.62 -8.48
C LEU A 364 28.87 21.38 -7.33
N LYS A 365 29.75 20.72 -6.57
CA LYS A 365 30.50 21.36 -5.47
C LYS A 365 31.35 22.56 -5.89
N CYS A 366 31.67 22.72 -7.17
CA CYS A 366 32.39 23.90 -7.65
C CYS A 366 31.54 25.19 -7.58
N HIS A 367 30.21 25.09 -7.44
CA HIS A 367 29.34 26.25 -7.32
C HIS A 367 28.88 26.42 -5.86
N PRO A 368 29.16 27.53 -5.16
CA PRO A 368 28.96 27.65 -3.70
C PRO A 368 27.51 27.45 -3.25
N PHE A 369 26.54 27.84 -4.09
CA PHE A 369 25.12 27.81 -3.74
C PHE A 369 24.35 26.56 -4.19
N TRP A 370 25.00 25.53 -4.75
CA TRP A 370 24.30 24.40 -5.38
C TRP A 370 23.35 23.62 -4.44
N GLU A 371 23.67 23.56 -3.14
CA GLU A 371 22.82 22.88 -2.13
C GLU A 371 21.60 23.70 -1.73
N HIS A 372 21.60 25.00 -2.01
CA HIS A 372 20.57 25.94 -1.59
C HIS A 372 19.50 26.16 -2.67
N ILE A 373 19.74 25.69 -3.89
CA ILE A 373 18.77 25.80 -4.98
C ILE A 373 17.71 24.69 -4.83
N PRO A 374 16.41 25.04 -4.75
CA PRO A 374 15.35 24.06 -4.65
C PRO A 374 15.32 23.09 -5.83
N LEU A 375 15.08 21.80 -5.55
CA LEU A 375 14.97 20.77 -6.58
C LEU A 375 13.92 21.12 -7.64
N ILE A 376 12.79 21.71 -7.24
CA ILE A 376 11.73 22.10 -8.19
C ILE A 376 12.23 23.09 -9.24
N HIS A 377 13.11 24.01 -8.85
CA HIS A 377 13.72 24.97 -9.77
C HIS A 377 14.59 24.27 -10.80
N ILE A 378 15.49 23.40 -10.33
CA ILE A 378 16.38 22.59 -11.15
C ILE A 378 15.59 21.73 -12.14
N TRP A 379 14.50 21.10 -11.68
CA TRP A 379 13.62 20.29 -12.52
C TRP A 379 12.94 21.12 -13.62
N LYS A 380 12.40 22.30 -13.30
CA LYS A 380 11.76 23.18 -14.28
C LYS A 380 12.73 23.61 -15.37
N ILE A 381 13.93 24.04 -14.99
CA ILE A 381 14.95 24.46 -15.96
C ILE A 381 15.41 23.28 -16.80
N ALA A 382 15.67 22.12 -16.19
CA ALA A 382 16.09 20.93 -16.94
C ALA A 382 15.02 20.51 -17.96
N THR A 383 13.74 20.55 -17.58
CA THR A 383 12.61 20.23 -18.46
C THR A 383 12.53 21.22 -19.63
N HIS A 384 12.60 22.52 -19.34
CA HIS A 384 12.56 23.57 -20.36
C HIS A 384 13.75 23.49 -21.33
N LEU A 385 14.97 23.33 -20.82
CA LEU A 385 16.17 23.25 -21.68
C LEU A 385 16.16 22.01 -22.58
N LYS A 386 15.54 20.90 -22.15
CA LYS A 386 15.41 19.68 -22.96
C LYS A 386 14.54 19.86 -24.21
N GLU A 387 13.77 20.94 -24.30
CA GLU A 387 13.02 21.28 -25.52
C GLU A 387 13.95 21.74 -26.66
N ARG A 388 15.15 22.24 -26.33
CA ARG A 388 16.09 22.85 -27.29
C ARG A 388 17.48 22.23 -27.30
N PHE A 389 17.88 21.55 -26.23
CA PHE A 389 19.23 21.03 -26.04
C PHE A 389 19.20 19.55 -25.68
N THR A 390 20.24 18.84 -26.09
CA THR A 390 20.44 17.44 -25.72
C THR A 390 20.79 17.30 -24.24
N THR A 391 20.51 16.12 -23.69
CA THR A 391 20.83 15.80 -22.28
C THR A 391 22.33 15.93 -21.99
N ASP A 392 23.20 15.60 -22.94
CA ASP A 392 24.65 15.73 -22.79
C ASP A 392 25.14 17.19 -22.85
N GLU A 393 24.54 18.05 -23.67
CA GLU A 393 24.86 19.49 -23.72
C GLU A 393 24.51 20.19 -22.40
N ILE A 394 23.34 19.87 -21.84
CA ILE A 394 22.92 20.39 -20.54
C ILE A 394 23.83 19.85 -19.43
N TYR A 395 24.19 18.56 -19.46
CA TYR A 395 25.11 17.98 -18.48
C TYR A 395 26.51 18.60 -18.52
N LYS A 396 27.04 18.89 -19.72
CA LYS A 396 28.32 19.60 -19.87
C LYS A 396 28.26 20.96 -19.17
N ASN A 397 27.12 21.64 -19.26
CA ASN A 397 26.86 22.97 -18.71
C ASN A 397 25.98 22.96 -17.45
N ILE A 398 26.09 21.93 -16.60
CA ILE A 398 25.13 21.63 -15.53
C ILE A 398 24.80 22.80 -14.57
N TYR A 399 25.71 23.76 -14.40
CA TYR A 399 25.48 24.93 -13.54
C TYR A 399 24.34 25.82 -14.06
N ILE A 400 24.00 25.76 -15.36
CA ILE A 400 22.86 26.51 -15.90
C ILE A 400 21.56 26.18 -15.16
N LEU A 401 21.43 24.97 -14.62
CA LEU A 401 20.27 24.52 -13.86
C LEU A 401 20.10 25.23 -12.50
N LEU A 402 21.09 26.00 -12.06
CA LEU A 402 21.06 26.74 -10.81
C LEU A 402 20.46 28.15 -10.98
N TYR A 403 20.34 28.65 -12.21
CA TYR A 403 19.98 30.03 -12.51
C TYR A 403 18.49 30.21 -12.80
N PRO A 404 17.88 31.36 -12.45
CA PRO A 404 16.48 31.65 -12.72
C PRO A 404 16.13 31.50 -14.21
N LEU A 405 15.05 30.77 -14.50
CA LEU A 405 14.59 30.52 -15.88
C LEU A 405 14.44 31.83 -16.69
N LYS A 406 13.87 32.88 -16.09
CA LYS A 406 13.72 34.20 -16.73
C LYS A 406 15.04 34.79 -17.21
N LYS A 407 16.12 34.65 -16.44
CA LYS A 407 17.45 35.14 -16.82
C LYS A 407 18.03 34.31 -17.95
N ILE A 408 17.84 32.99 -17.90
CA ILE A 408 18.28 32.09 -18.96
C ILE A 408 17.56 32.46 -20.28
N GLU A 409 16.24 32.60 -20.26
CA GLU A 409 15.44 32.97 -21.43
C GLU A 409 15.85 34.34 -22.00
N LYS A 410 15.99 35.36 -21.14
CA LYS A 410 16.46 36.69 -21.55
C LYS A 410 17.81 36.63 -22.27
N GLU A 411 18.78 35.90 -21.73
CA GLU A 411 20.10 35.79 -22.35
C GLU A 411 20.07 34.93 -23.62
N LEU A 412 19.23 33.89 -23.69
CA LEU A 412 19.00 33.12 -24.91
C LEU A 412 18.43 33.99 -26.04
N GLU A 413 17.49 34.89 -25.74
CA GLU A 413 16.90 35.82 -26.71
C GLU A 413 17.89 36.90 -27.16
N MET A 414 18.71 37.41 -26.24
CA MET A 414 19.68 38.47 -26.52
C MET A 414 20.97 37.98 -27.18
N MET A 415 21.18 36.67 -27.36
CA MET A 415 22.44 36.15 -27.90
C MET A 415 22.67 36.57 -29.34
N GLU A 416 21.68 36.42 -30.22
CA GLU A 416 21.90 36.66 -31.65
C GLU A 416 22.06 38.15 -32.00
N SER A 417 21.57 39.04 -31.14
CA SER A 417 21.69 40.49 -31.31
C SER A 417 23.01 41.07 -30.81
N ARG A 418 23.87 40.29 -30.13
CA ARG A 418 25.15 40.76 -29.58
C ARG A 418 26.25 40.82 -30.65
N PRO A 419 26.76 42.02 -30.99
CA PRO A 419 27.83 42.15 -31.98
C PRO A 419 29.15 41.52 -31.51
N GLU A 420 29.38 41.42 -30.19
CA GLU A 420 30.59 40.83 -29.61
C GLU A 420 30.67 39.31 -29.85
N LEU A 421 29.56 38.67 -30.23
CA LEU A 421 29.49 37.24 -30.48
C LEU A 421 29.76 36.86 -31.94
N ASN A 422 30.08 37.81 -32.81
CA ASN A 422 30.30 37.53 -34.24
C ASN A 422 31.38 36.47 -34.50
N SER A 423 32.41 36.37 -33.65
CA SER A 423 33.46 35.34 -33.72
C SER A 423 32.97 33.94 -33.35
N PHE A 424 31.83 33.83 -32.68
CA PHE A 424 31.20 32.57 -32.28
C PHE A 424 30.00 32.20 -33.18
N LYS A 425 29.73 33.01 -34.22
CA LYS A 425 28.64 32.75 -35.17
C LYS A 425 29.13 31.93 -36.36
N THR A 426 28.29 31.01 -36.82
CA THR A 426 28.43 30.29 -38.08
C THR A 426 27.08 30.41 -38.80
N ASP A 427 27.10 30.87 -40.05
CA ASP A 427 25.88 31.14 -40.83
C ASP A 427 24.87 32.09 -40.13
N GLY A 428 25.41 33.10 -39.44
CA GLY A 428 24.62 34.12 -38.76
C GLY A 428 23.97 33.68 -37.44
N LYS A 429 24.25 32.46 -36.95
CA LYS A 429 23.78 31.95 -35.67
C LYS A 429 24.93 31.56 -34.75
N VAL A 430 24.78 31.74 -33.45
CA VAL A 430 25.77 31.27 -32.46
C VAL A 430 25.86 29.75 -32.53
N ARG A 431 27.09 29.20 -32.54
CA ARG A 431 27.28 27.74 -32.56
C ARG A 431 26.59 27.10 -31.35
N SER A 432 25.87 26.01 -31.60
CA SER A 432 25.03 25.35 -30.59
C SER A 432 25.80 24.90 -29.34
N ASP A 433 27.05 24.49 -29.49
CA ASP A 433 27.94 24.07 -28.40
C ASP A 433 28.35 25.23 -27.47
N MET A 434 28.27 26.48 -27.96
CA MET A 434 28.66 27.68 -27.23
C MET A 434 27.48 28.40 -26.57
N VAL A 435 26.25 28.06 -26.94
CA VAL A 435 25.03 28.72 -26.43
C VAL A 435 24.94 28.67 -24.91
N LEU A 436 24.89 27.48 -24.30
CA LEU A 436 24.72 27.34 -22.86
C LEU A 436 25.91 27.92 -22.05
N PRO A 437 27.18 27.70 -22.43
CA PRO A 437 28.31 28.37 -21.78
C PRO A 437 28.21 29.89 -21.80
N LEU A 438 27.82 30.49 -22.95
CA LEU A 438 27.71 31.94 -23.09
C LEU A 438 26.57 32.51 -22.27
N VAL A 439 25.44 31.80 -22.16
CA VAL A 439 24.34 32.20 -21.27
C VAL A 439 24.83 32.29 -19.83
N ILE A 440 25.50 31.25 -19.31
CA ILE A 440 26.09 31.27 -17.96
C ILE A 440 27.06 32.45 -17.82
N TYR A 441 27.94 32.64 -18.80
CA TYR A 441 28.92 33.72 -18.80
C TYR A 441 28.27 35.09 -18.66
N TYR A 442 27.23 35.40 -19.43
CA TYR A 442 26.61 36.72 -19.40
C TYR A 442 25.76 36.95 -18.15
N ILE A 443 25.11 35.91 -17.62
CA ILE A 443 24.45 35.99 -16.31
C ILE A 443 25.49 36.31 -15.22
N GLU A 444 26.61 35.60 -15.19
CA GLU A 444 27.66 35.84 -14.20
C GLU A 444 28.38 37.17 -14.41
N LYS A 445 28.61 37.59 -15.66
CA LYS A 445 29.19 38.89 -15.99
C LYS A 445 28.35 40.04 -15.41
N ALA A 446 27.02 39.95 -15.51
CA ALA A 446 26.12 40.93 -14.91
C ALA A 446 26.17 40.94 -13.37
N ASN A 447 26.66 39.86 -12.75
CA ASN A 447 26.79 39.69 -11.30
C ASN A 447 28.25 39.71 -10.83
N ASN A 448 29.20 40.19 -11.64
CA ASN A 448 30.63 40.24 -11.31
C ASN A 448 31.25 38.87 -10.93
N PHE A 449 30.73 37.77 -11.49
CA PHE A 449 31.22 36.41 -11.27
C PHE A 449 31.26 35.97 -9.80
N ASN A 450 30.37 36.51 -8.97
CA ASN A 450 30.27 36.17 -7.55
C ASN A 450 29.24 35.06 -7.27
N TYR A 451 28.73 34.39 -8.30
CA TYR A 451 27.72 33.32 -8.21
C TYR A 451 26.34 33.78 -7.71
N ASN A 452 26.11 35.08 -7.47
CA ASN A 452 24.80 35.59 -7.06
C ASN A 452 23.81 35.68 -8.23
N GLY A 453 24.24 35.35 -9.45
CA GLY A 453 23.34 35.25 -10.60
C GLY A 453 22.19 34.26 -10.39
N VAL A 454 22.36 33.29 -9.48
CA VAL A 454 21.35 32.29 -9.12
C VAL A 454 20.13 32.86 -8.37
N TRP A 455 20.22 34.08 -7.84
CA TRP A 455 19.13 34.71 -7.09
C TRP A 455 18.28 35.62 -7.99
N ASP A 456 16.96 35.52 -7.87
CA ASP A 456 16.02 36.35 -8.61
C ASP A 456 15.66 37.60 -7.79
N TYR A 457 16.43 38.68 -7.99
CA TYR A 457 16.22 39.95 -7.27
C TYR A 457 14.93 40.68 -7.70
N ASP A 458 14.27 40.24 -8.77
CA ASP A 458 13.07 40.87 -9.38
C ASP A 458 11.73 40.24 -8.93
N SER A 459 11.72 39.36 -7.91
CA SER A 459 10.48 38.90 -7.29
C SER A 459 10.05 39.84 -6.16
N GLU A 460 8.75 39.95 -5.90
CA GLU A 460 8.07 40.77 -4.87
C GLU A 460 8.63 40.68 -3.42
N ALA A 461 9.71 39.95 -3.19
CA ALA A 461 10.46 39.87 -1.94
C ALA A 461 10.91 41.25 -1.40
N GLN A 462 11.17 42.24 -2.26
CA GLN A 462 11.49 43.60 -1.81
C GLN A 462 10.26 44.40 -1.33
N GLN A 463 9.04 44.11 -1.79
CA GLN A 463 7.83 44.85 -1.37
C GLN A 463 7.29 44.40 0.00
N LEU A 464 7.75 43.27 0.54
CA LEU A 464 7.30 42.72 1.82
C LEU A 464 8.34 42.80 2.95
N GLY A 465 9.43 43.57 2.78
CA GLY A 465 10.41 43.79 3.84
C GLY A 465 11.22 42.55 4.23
N PHE A 466 11.35 41.58 3.32
CA PHE A 466 12.30 40.49 3.50
C PHE A 466 13.63 40.93 2.89
N ASP A 467 14.56 41.31 3.77
CA ASP A 467 15.97 41.15 3.48
C ASP A 467 16.18 39.77 2.85
N VAL A 468 17.07 39.68 1.85
CA VAL A 468 17.80 38.45 1.49
C VAL A 468 17.84 37.56 2.72
N PRO A 469 17.38 36.29 2.71
CA PRO A 469 17.26 35.50 3.92
C PRO A 469 18.50 35.76 4.76
N LEU A 470 18.32 36.33 5.97
CA LEU A 470 19.37 36.86 6.85
C LEU A 470 20.52 35.86 7.12
N GLN A 471 20.39 34.64 6.61
CA GLN A 471 21.24 33.47 6.70
C GLN A 471 22.29 33.35 5.58
N TYR A 472 22.26 34.18 4.52
CA TYR A 472 23.30 34.19 3.47
C TYR A 472 24.26 35.38 3.55
N LYS A 473 24.04 36.32 4.48
CA LYS A 473 25.06 37.28 4.92
C LYS A 473 25.95 36.62 5.98
N VAL A 474 26.75 35.63 5.58
CA VAL A 474 27.90 35.22 6.37
C VAL A 474 29.12 35.19 5.45
N SER A 475 29.87 36.29 5.57
CA SER A 475 31.31 36.45 5.35
C SER A 475 31.93 35.84 4.09
N LEU A 476 32.35 36.74 3.18
CA LEU A 476 33.55 36.53 2.35
C LEU A 476 34.75 36.17 3.24
#